data_AF-A0A7C4ZSP3-F1
#
_entry.id   AF-A0A7C4ZSP3-F1
#
_cell.length_a   1.000
_cell.length_b   1.000
_cell.length_c   1.000
_cell.angle_alpha   90.00
_cell.angle_beta   90.00
_cell.angle_gamma   90.00
#
_symmetry.space_group_name_H-M   'P 1'
#
loop_
_entity.id
_entity.type
_entity.pdbx_description
1 polymer ?
#
loop_
_entity_poly.entity_id
_entity_poly.type
_entity_poly.pdbx_seq_one_letter_code
_entity_poly.pdbx_strand_id
1 'polypeptide(L)'
;MRKKLIFAVIALLVLSVLACSFDFSSANISEAKLAKDPEGSQPTTTFAQDEAFYCVVQLANAPDDTNVKAIWTVIEAENTDPNLVINETEIDSGDGQIHFDLTNDKLWPAGKYKVDLYLNDKLDRTLEFQVEAAVAAVAEAEPTATPEPTDEPTATPEPEPTPEPTAEPTEEVTVEPTEEATAEPTVNAAGDVLQLPTEEATEESKFEPLPFKEEPYVHPSKAFTFAIPESFEGIRGDSTSVSFGNDRSVVAIEFLNTKKPFSSKEMDSFIKEVVKLVMDNYEATDHKVLEQKTTDNDDIFVAVSYESENGAGDADFIFTQRKEIVFLIYFITVDYEEMEPTWQKIIASYEVDEEAARAAAPAEAPAPKPTQPPAPAGPSIPAGKGMLTYSNRTDVDFVIDVIGPTNTSQVVPPGQTKEFILDPGHYTINAHSAGGKYYVPSYEFDIAAGQLLRDGVQ
;
A
#
# COMPACT_ATOMS: atom_id res chain seq x y z
N MET A 1 29.06 0.12 -19.60
CA MET A 1 29.06 -0.92 -18.54
C MET A 1 27.73 -1.00 -17.75
N ARG A 2 26.72 -0.16 -18.05
CA ARG A 2 25.40 -0.13 -17.35
C ARG A 2 24.34 -1.10 -17.89
N LYS A 3 24.47 -1.64 -19.10
CA LYS A 3 23.47 -2.50 -19.76
C LYS A 3 23.34 -3.94 -19.20
N LYS A 4 24.02 -4.29 -18.09
CA LYS A 4 24.01 -5.65 -17.51
C LYS A 4 23.07 -5.81 -16.30
N LEU A 5 22.37 -4.77 -15.85
CA LEU A 5 21.67 -4.81 -14.55
C LEU A 5 20.14 -5.01 -14.61
N ILE A 6 19.51 -5.14 -15.78
CA ILE A 6 18.04 -5.25 -15.88
C ILE A 6 17.47 -6.53 -15.22
N PHE A 7 17.90 -7.71 -15.66
CA PHE A 7 17.26 -8.98 -15.26
C PHE A 7 17.61 -9.48 -13.85
N ALA A 8 18.81 -9.15 -13.35
CA ALA A 8 19.15 -9.43 -11.96
C ALA A 8 18.37 -8.53 -10.99
N VAL A 9 17.87 -7.37 -11.45
CA VAL A 9 17.17 -6.41 -10.61
C VAL A 9 15.68 -6.71 -10.51
N ILE A 10 14.98 -7.22 -11.55
CA ILE A 10 13.56 -7.61 -11.40
C ILE A 10 13.40 -8.83 -10.48
N ALA A 11 14.30 -9.83 -10.59
CA ALA A 11 14.35 -10.94 -9.63
C ALA A 11 14.74 -10.48 -8.19
N LEU A 12 15.56 -9.43 -8.06
CA LEU A 12 15.87 -8.77 -6.79
C LEU A 12 14.71 -7.87 -6.30
N LEU A 13 13.87 -7.36 -7.21
CA LEU A 13 12.69 -6.56 -6.93
C LEU A 13 11.58 -7.44 -6.38
N VAL A 14 11.47 -8.71 -6.80
CA VAL A 14 10.66 -9.71 -6.09
C VAL A 14 11.19 -9.90 -4.67
N LEU A 15 12.51 -9.92 -4.45
CA LEU A 15 13.06 -9.94 -3.09
C LEU A 15 12.81 -8.64 -2.32
N SER A 16 12.67 -7.47 -2.98
CA SER A 16 12.30 -6.20 -2.32
C SER A 16 10.80 -5.96 -2.24
N VAL A 17 9.94 -6.63 -3.01
CA VAL A 17 8.48 -6.68 -2.80
C VAL A 17 8.14 -7.74 -1.75
N LEU A 18 8.98 -8.77 -1.61
CA LEU A 18 8.98 -9.70 -0.47
C LEU A 18 9.72 -9.14 0.77
N ALA A 19 10.58 -8.12 0.64
CA ALA A 19 11.33 -7.50 1.74
C ALA A 19 10.93 -6.06 2.08
N CYS A 20 10.19 -5.37 1.21
CA CYS A 20 9.15 -4.44 1.65
C CYS A 20 8.17 -5.31 2.39
N SER A 21 8.05 -5.06 3.68
CA SER A 21 7.16 -5.75 4.59
C SER A 21 5.75 -5.81 4.00
N PHE A 22 5.43 -6.94 3.38
CA PHE A 22 4.06 -7.38 3.27
C PHE A 22 3.98 -8.64 4.08
N ASP A 23 3.94 -8.41 5.38
CA ASP A 23 3.38 -9.30 6.34
C ASP A 23 2.14 -9.94 5.75
N PHE A 24 2.21 -11.27 5.59
CA PHE A 24 1.01 -12.08 5.69
C PHE A 24 0.57 -12.00 7.15
N SER A 25 0.10 -10.82 7.51
CA SER A 25 -0.37 -10.55 8.83
C SER A 25 -1.66 -11.34 8.93
N SER A 26 -1.60 -12.44 9.67
CA SER A 26 -2.79 -13.00 10.30
C SER A 26 -3.38 -12.06 11.35
N ALA A 27 -2.99 -10.76 11.35
CA ALA A 27 -3.62 -9.71 12.13
C ALA A 27 -5.09 -9.85 11.96
N ASN A 28 -5.71 -9.92 13.11
CA ASN A 28 -7.13 -9.78 13.26
C ASN A 28 -7.32 -8.94 14.50
N ILE A 29 -8.45 -8.24 14.51
CA ILE A 29 -8.97 -7.69 15.74
C ILE A 29 -9.60 -8.87 16.49
N SER A 30 -8.87 -9.44 17.44
CA SER A 30 -9.36 -10.60 18.21
C SER A 30 -10.47 -10.19 19.19
N GLU A 31 -10.41 -8.97 19.71
CA GLU A 31 -11.42 -8.36 20.57
C GLU A 31 -11.46 -6.86 20.32
N ALA A 32 -12.65 -6.26 20.37
CA ALA A 32 -12.81 -4.82 20.45
C ALA A 32 -14.02 -4.50 21.33
N LYS A 33 -13.89 -3.50 22.20
CA LYS A 33 -14.95 -3.08 23.11
C LYS A 33 -14.89 -1.59 23.40
N LEU A 34 -16.06 -1.02 23.62
CA LEU A 34 -16.20 0.33 24.16
C LEU A 34 -16.18 0.28 25.70
N ALA A 35 -15.62 1.30 26.34
CA ALA A 35 -15.47 1.37 27.79
C ALA A 35 -15.50 2.80 28.34
N LYS A 36 -15.75 2.93 29.65
CA LYS A 36 -15.73 4.21 30.38
C LYS A 36 -14.34 4.65 30.85
N ASP A 37 -13.38 3.75 30.81
CA ASP A 37 -11.99 3.96 31.23
C ASP A 37 -11.00 3.61 30.12
N PRO A 38 -9.82 4.26 30.09
CA PRO A 38 -8.78 3.98 29.11
C PRO A 38 -8.37 2.50 29.07
N GLU A 39 -8.33 1.83 30.21
CA GLU A 39 -7.87 0.43 30.33
C GLU A 39 -8.90 -0.60 29.86
N GLY A 40 -10.12 -0.19 29.52
CA GLY A 40 -11.17 -1.08 29.05
C GLY A 40 -11.74 -2.00 30.13
N SER A 41 -11.58 -1.65 31.40
CA SER A 41 -12.02 -2.47 32.55
C SER A 41 -13.52 -2.32 32.83
N GLN A 42 -14.15 -1.26 32.36
CA GLN A 42 -15.57 -0.95 32.50
C GLN A 42 -16.23 -0.89 31.11
N PRO A 43 -16.45 -2.05 30.46
CA PRO A 43 -17.07 -2.10 29.14
C PRO A 43 -18.49 -1.54 29.18
N THR A 44 -18.86 -0.76 28.17
CA THR A 44 -20.19 -0.16 28.05
C THR A 44 -20.54 0.06 26.58
N THR A 45 -21.84 0.12 26.28
CA THR A 45 -22.37 0.64 25.01
C THR A 45 -23.22 1.91 25.24
N THR A 46 -23.16 2.45 26.46
CA THR A 46 -23.92 3.62 26.88
C THR A 46 -23.00 4.60 27.60
N PHE A 47 -23.05 5.85 27.17
CA PHE A 47 -22.27 6.96 27.70
C PHE A 47 -23.17 8.11 28.14
N ALA A 48 -22.75 8.84 29.17
CA ALA A 48 -23.34 10.14 29.50
C ALA A 48 -22.80 11.22 28.56
N GLN A 49 -23.52 12.35 28.46
CA GLN A 49 -23.18 13.42 27.53
C GLN A 49 -21.82 14.09 27.80
N ASP A 50 -21.27 13.97 29.00
CA ASP A 50 -19.97 14.54 29.41
C ASP A 50 -18.83 13.51 29.46
N GLU A 51 -19.09 12.25 29.10
CA GLU A 51 -18.09 11.18 29.15
C GLU A 51 -17.21 11.16 27.89
N ALA A 52 -15.95 10.76 28.07
CA ALA A 52 -15.08 10.36 26.96
C ALA A 52 -15.44 8.96 26.48
N PHE A 53 -15.30 8.72 25.18
CA PHE A 53 -15.51 7.38 24.60
C PHE A 53 -14.15 6.71 24.44
N TYR A 54 -13.99 5.52 25.05
CA TYR A 54 -12.79 4.71 24.86
C TYR A 54 -13.14 3.46 24.06
N CYS A 55 -12.41 3.21 22.98
CA CYS A 55 -12.44 1.97 22.22
C CYS A 55 -11.11 1.25 22.42
N VAL A 56 -11.18 0.06 23.03
CA VAL A 56 -10.03 -0.79 23.30
C VAL A 56 -10.03 -1.95 22.32
N VAL A 57 -8.94 -2.11 21.59
CA VAL A 57 -8.80 -3.08 20.50
C VAL A 57 -7.62 -4.00 20.83
N GLN A 58 -7.86 -5.31 20.80
CA GLN A 58 -6.83 -6.33 20.96
C GLN A 58 -6.45 -6.90 19.60
N LEU A 59 -5.24 -6.56 19.15
CA LEU A 59 -4.63 -7.15 17.97
C LEU A 59 -4.02 -8.50 18.30
N ALA A 60 -4.14 -9.43 17.35
CA ALA A 60 -3.55 -10.76 17.44
C ALA A 60 -2.98 -11.19 16.09
N ASN A 61 -1.80 -11.78 16.13
CA ASN A 61 -0.95 -12.12 15.00
C ASN A 61 -0.62 -10.93 14.09
N ALA A 62 -0.46 -9.74 14.70
CA ALA A 62 -0.18 -8.48 14.05
C ALA A 62 1.33 -8.13 14.11
N PRO A 63 2.00 -7.90 12.97
CA PRO A 63 3.31 -7.25 12.90
C PRO A 63 3.24 -5.79 13.34
N ASP A 64 4.38 -5.22 13.72
CA ASP A 64 4.52 -3.89 14.30
C ASP A 64 4.06 -2.73 13.39
N ASP A 65 3.84 -2.99 12.10
CA ASP A 65 3.33 -2.05 11.10
C ASP A 65 1.85 -2.32 10.73
N THR A 66 1.10 -3.06 11.55
CA THR A 66 -0.33 -3.27 11.30
C THR A 66 -1.09 -1.99 11.49
N ASN A 67 -1.74 -1.55 10.43
CA ASN A 67 -2.53 -0.34 10.45
C ASN A 67 -3.94 -0.61 10.99
N VAL A 68 -4.33 0.13 12.03
CA VAL A 68 -5.69 0.13 12.57
C VAL A 68 -6.25 1.54 12.58
N LYS A 69 -7.46 1.68 12.06
CA LYS A 69 -8.13 2.97 11.90
C LYS A 69 -9.52 2.94 12.51
N ALA A 70 -9.84 3.96 13.30
CA ALA A 70 -11.13 4.15 13.97
C ALA A 70 -11.83 5.39 13.41
N ILE A 71 -13.05 5.22 12.90
CA ILE A 71 -13.89 6.32 12.39
C ILE A 71 -15.14 6.44 13.25
N TRP A 72 -15.27 7.57 13.95
CA TRP A 72 -16.39 7.86 14.83
C TRP A 72 -17.48 8.60 14.06
N THR A 73 -18.72 8.11 14.10
CA THR A 73 -19.83 8.65 13.30
C THR A 73 -21.09 8.79 14.15
N VAL A 74 -21.80 9.91 14.00
CA VAL A 74 -23.18 10.10 14.49
C VAL A 74 -24.11 9.32 13.57
N ILE A 75 -24.86 8.35 14.11
CA ILE A 75 -25.92 7.70 13.34
C ILE A 75 -27.14 8.63 13.32
N GLU A 76 -27.60 9.01 14.50
CA GLU A 76 -28.78 9.83 14.72
C GLU A 76 -28.67 10.48 16.11
N ALA A 77 -28.51 11.80 16.18
CA ALA A 77 -28.44 12.50 17.46
C ALA A 77 -29.16 13.85 17.41
N GLU A 78 -29.57 14.34 18.57
CA GLU A 78 -30.30 15.59 18.68
C GLU A 78 -29.53 16.76 18.05
N ASN A 79 -30.22 17.57 17.26
CA ASN A 79 -29.67 18.77 16.60
C ASN A 79 -28.37 18.51 15.81
N THR A 80 -28.18 17.29 15.31
CA THR A 80 -26.97 16.88 14.57
C THR A 80 -27.37 16.18 13.28
N ASP A 81 -26.61 16.42 12.21
CA ASP A 81 -26.86 15.76 10.93
C ASP A 81 -26.61 14.24 11.04
N PRO A 82 -27.48 13.39 10.45
CA PRO A 82 -27.28 11.95 10.46
C PRO A 82 -26.07 11.56 9.60
N ASN A 83 -25.38 10.48 10.00
CA ASN A 83 -24.15 9.98 9.38
C ASN A 83 -22.98 10.99 9.37
N LEU A 84 -22.96 11.96 10.29
CA LEU A 84 -21.84 12.90 10.43
C LEU A 84 -20.61 12.20 11.01
N VAL A 85 -19.50 12.19 10.27
CA VAL A 85 -18.19 11.75 10.78
C VAL A 85 -17.64 12.80 11.74
N ILE A 86 -17.35 12.37 12.98
CA ILE A 86 -16.90 13.23 14.07
C ILE A 86 -15.38 13.32 14.08
N ASN A 87 -14.71 12.17 13.96
CA ASN A 87 -13.26 12.05 14.01
C ASN A 87 -12.81 10.75 13.31
N GLU A 88 -11.59 10.78 12.80
CA GLU A 88 -10.87 9.65 12.22
C GLU A 88 -9.47 9.61 12.84
N THR A 89 -9.05 8.44 13.29
CA THR A 89 -7.73 8.26 13.91
C THR A 89 -7.12 6.95 13.46
N GLU A 90 -5.83 6.98 13.16
CA GLU A 90 -5.08 5.88 12.57
C GLU A 90 -3.80 5.64 13.36
N ILE A 91 -3.50 4.38 13.64
CA ILE A 91 -2.35 3.95 14.44
C ILE A 91 -1.73 2.73 13.77
N ASP A 92 -0.41 2.75 13.59
CA ASP A 92 0.37 1.56 13.26
C ASP A 92 0.84 0.90 14.56
N SER A 93 0.57 -0.41 14.70
CA SER A 93 0.92 -1.16 15.90
C SER A 93 1.13 -2.65 15.63
N GLY A 94 1.76 -3.34 16.59
CA GLY A 94 1.95 -4.78 16.57
C GLY A 94 0.98 -5.54 17.46
N ASP A 95 1.30 -6.80 17.73
CA ASP A 95 0.58 -7.65 18.67
C ASP A 95 0.43 -6.98 20.04
N GLY A 96 -0.81 -6.75 20.46
CA GLY A 96 -1.06 -6.05 21.70
C GLY A 96 -2.39 -5.32 21.75
N GLN A 97 -2.60 -4.63 22.86
CA GLN A 97 -3.77 -3.80 23.07
C GLN A 97 -3.46 -2.37 22.62
N ILE A 98 -4.37 -1.80 21.83
CA ILE A 98 -4.34 -0.40 21.43
C ILE A 98 -5.63 0.30 21.86
N HIS A 99 -5.56 1.62 21.95
CA HIS A 99 -6.62 2.46 22.49
C HIS A 99 -6.92 3.62 21.55
N PHE A 100 -8.20 3.82 21.27
CA PHE A 100 -8.71 5.03 20.64
C PHE A 100 -9.61 5.74 21.64
N ASP A 101 -9.37 7.02 21.86
CA ASP A 101 -10.20 7.86 22.70
C ASP A 101 -10.84 9.00 21.88
N LEU A 102 -12.07 9.36 22.27
CA LEU A 102 -12.76 10.51 21.72
C LEU A 102 -13.30 11.36 22.87
N THR A 103 -12.79 12.60 22.94
CA THR A 103 -13.22 13.62 23.90
C THR A 103 -13.89 14.78 23.18
N ASN A 104 -14.75 15.51 23.90
CA ASN A 104 -15.37 16.73 23.39
C ASN A 104 -15.33 17.81 24.48
N ASP A 105 -15.06 19.05 24.08
CA ASP A 105 -15.07 20.21 24.99
C ASP A 105 -16.50 20.59 25.44
N LYS A 106 -17.51 20.04 24.77
CA LYS A 106 -18.93 20.24 25.05
C LYS A 106 -19.62 18.91 25.30
N LEU A 107 -20.85 18.98 25.80
CA LEU A 107 -21.72 17.81 25.92
C LEU A 107 -21.95 17.18 24.54
N TRP A 108 -21.78 15.87 24.47
CA TRP A 108 -22.23 15.04 23.36
C TRP A 108 -23.76 15.13 23.21
N PRO A 109 -24.28 15.36 22.00
CA PRO A 109 -25.71 15.25 21.75
C PRO A 109 -26.24 13.86 22.16
N ALA A 110 -27.44 13.81 22.73
CA ALA A 110 -28.07 12.53 23.04
C ALA A 110 -28.45 11.85 21.71
N GLY A 111 -28.10 10.58 21.55
CA GLY A 111 -28.27 9.90 20.27
C GLY A 111 -27.47 8.62 20.10
N LYS A 112 -27.62 8.03 18.92
CA LYS A 112 -26.92 6.83 18.46
C LYS A 112 -25.66 7.21 17.70
N TYR A 113 -24.59 6.49 18.00
CA TYR A 113 -23.27 6.68 17.46
C TYR A 113 -22.67 5.33 17.08
N LYS A 114 -21.61 5.36 16.29
CA LYS A 114 -20.78 4.20 15.99
C LYS A 114 -19.30 4.54 15.92
N VAL A 115 -18.48 3.53 16.11
CA VAL A 115 -17.09 3.50 15.66
C VAL A 115 -16.89 2.35 14.68
N ASP A 116 -16.44 2.68 13.47
CA ASP A 116 -16.02 1.71 12.46
C ASP A 116 -14.52 1.46 12.62
N LEU A 117 -14.13 0.20 12.81
CA LEU A 117 -12.74 -0.23 12.93
C LEU A 117 -12.29 -0.88 11.63
N TYR A 118 -11.23 -0.32 11.05
CA TYR A 118 -10.59 -0.82 9.86
C TYR A 118 -9.24 -1.43 10.24
N LEU A 119 -8.92 -2.55 9.60
CA LEU A 119 -7.63 -3.21 9.69
C LEU A 119 -7.02 -3.24 8.28
N ASN A 120 -5.89 -2.56 8.09
CA ASN A 120 -5.23 -2.43 6.78
C ASN A 120 -6.20 -1.95 5.69
N ASP A 121 -6.90 -0.84 5.96
CA ASP A 121 -7.91 -0.21 5.10
C ASP A 121 -9.18 -1.02 4.78
N LYS A 122 -9.35 -2.19 5.39
CA LYS A 122 -10.57 -2.99 5.28
C LYS A 122 -11.40 -2.88 6.56
N LEU A 123 -12.69 -2.56 6.41
CA LEU A 123 -13.62 -2.59 7.54
C LEU A 123 -13.66 -3.99 8.16
N ASP A 124 -13.26 -4.10 9.43
CA ASP A 124 -13.33 -5.33 10.21
C ASP A 124 -14.67 -5.44 10.93
N ARG A 125 -15.03 -4.39 11.70
CA ARG A 125 -16.27 -4.35 12.48
C ARG A 125 -16.73 -2.94 12.79
N THR A 126 -17.99 -2.85 13.20
CA THR A 126 -18.64 -1.65 13.70
C THR A 126 -19.10 -1.88 15.13
N LEU A 127 -18.81 -0.95 16.04
CA LEU A 127 -19.35 -0.93 17.39
C LEU A 127 -20.32 0.25 17.52
N GLU A 128 -21.59 -0.04 17.76
CA GLU A 128 -22.61 0.98 18.01
C GLU A 128 -22.75 1.27 19.51
N PHE A 129 -23.03 2.52 19.84
CA PHE A 129 -23.29 2.95 21.22
C PHE A 129 -24.29 4.11 21.28
N GLN A 130 -24.80 4.35 22.49
CA GLN A 130 -25.80 5.37 22.77
C GLN A 130 -25.22 6.40 23.75
N VAL A 131 -25.44 7.67 23.45
CA VAL A 131 -25.30 8.76 24.42
C VAL A 131 -26.68 9.02 25.02
N GLU A 132 -26.81 8.85 26.34
CA GLU A 132 -28.05 9.12 27.06
C GLU A 132 -28.11 10.59 27.48
N ALA A 133 -29.28 11.21 27.26
CA ALA A 133 -29.55 12.53 27.79
C ALA A 133 -29.46 12.46 29.32
N ALA A 134 -28.77 13.44 29.93
CA ALA A 134 -28.83 13.61 31.36
C ALA A 134 -30.28 13.90 31.74
N VAL A 135 -30.98 12.91 32.32
CA VAL A 135 -32.29 13.16 32.92
C VAL A 135 -32.04 14.15 34.04
N ALA A 136 -32.39 15.41 33.81
CA ALA A 136 -32.39 16.42 34.85
C ALA A 136 -33.19 15.84 36.02
N ALA A 137 -32.50 15.55 37.13
CA ALA A 137 -33.10 15.08 38.35
C ALA A 137 -34.12 16.12 38.82
N VAL A 138 -35.37 15.94 38.42
CA VAL A 138 -36.51 16.60 39.03
C VAL A 138 -36.59 16.02 40.43
N ALA A 139 -36.15 16.81 41.41
CA ALA A 139 -36.43 16.60 42.81
C ALA A 139 -37.94 16.41 42.98
N GLU A 140 -38.29 15.23 43.47
CA GLU A 140 -39.41 14.90 44.35
C GLU A 140 -40.25 16.09 44.82
N ALA A 141 -41.49 16.19 44.32
CA ALA A 141 -42.58 16.88 44.99
C ALA A 141 -43.86 16.04 44.86
N GLU A 142 -44.44 15.73 46.01
CA GLU A 142 -45.57 14.81 46.25
C GLU A 142 -46.87 15.16 45.48
N PRO A 143 -47.76 14.17 45.25
CA PRO A 143 -49.05 14.42 44.60
C PRO A 143 -50.04 15.02 45.61
N THR A 144 -50.62 16.18 45.29
CA THR A 144 -51.80 16.69 46.01
C THR A 144 -52.86 17.16 45.01
N ALA A 145 -54.12 16.85 45.33
CA ALA A 145 -55.27 16.78 44.44
C ALA A 145 -55.81 18.12 43.86
N THR A 146 -56.43 18.03 42.67
CA THR A 146 -57.76 18.52 42.19
C THR A 146 -58.39 19.74 42.90
N PRO A 147 -59.05 20.72 42.21
CA PRO A 147 -59.99 20.54 41.09
C PRO A 147 -59.95 21.52 39.88
N GLU A 148 -60.65 21.08 38.81
CA GLU A 148 -61.32 21.83 37.72
C GLU A 148 -61.91 23.20 38.13
N PRO A 149 -62.00 24.20 37.21
CA PRO A 149 -63.04 24.19 36.17
C PRO A 149 -62.69 24.77 34.77
N THR A 150 -63.40 24.22 33.78
CA THR A 150 -64.10 24.84 32.63
C THR A 150 -63.85 26.32 32.31
N ASP A 151 -63.49 26.61 31.06
CA ASP A 151 -64.21 27.54 30.15
C ASP A 151 -63.61 27.51 28.71
N GLU A 152 -64.42 27.08 27.75
CA GLU A 152 -64.41 27.54 26.33
C GLU A 152 -65.07 28.93 26.24
N PRO A 153 -65.11 29.65 25.09
CA PRO A 153 -64.47 29.49 23.77
C PRO A 153 -63.76 30.80 23.33
N THR A 154 -63.18 30.88 22.11
CA THR A 154 -63.49 31.92 21.10
C THR A 154 -62.58 31.83 19.86
N ALA A 155 -63.25 32.02 18.73
CA ALA A 155 -62.90 32.00 17.30
C ALA A 155 -61.57 32.60 16.79
N THR A 156 -61.17 31.99 15.67
CA THR A 156 -60.37 32.37 14.48
C THR A 156 -60.40 33.87 14.07
N PRO A 157 -59.39 34.36 13.31
CA PRO A 157 -59.37 34.15 11.83
C PRO A 157 -57.99 33.97 11.13
N GLU A 158 -58.08 33.32 9.96
CA GLU A 158 -57.22 33.19 8.76
C GLU A 158 -56.85 34.57 8.12
N PRO A 159 -55.74 34.81 7.36
CA PRO A 159 -55.37 34.20 6.04
C PRO A 159 -53.83 33.98 5.85
N GLU A 160 -53.23 33.50 4.75
CA GLU A 160 -53.52 33.39 3.30
C GLU A 160 -52.50 32.40 2.65
N PRO A 161 -52.79 31.70 1.54
CA PRO A 161 -51.87 30.74 0.90
C PRO A 161 -50.75 31.41 0.08
N THR A 162 -49.52 30.90 0.21
CA THR A 162 -48.36 31.31 -0.61
C THR A 162 -48.20 30.36 -1.82
N PRO A 163 -47.94 30.86 -3.04
CA PRO A 163 -47.95 30.08 -4.29
C PRO A 163 -46.66 29.29 -4.61
N GLU A 164 -46.86 28.39 -5.57
CA GLU A 164 -46.02 27.38 -6.24
C GLU A 164 -44.56 27.73 -6.59
N PRO A 165 -43.74 26.70 -6.86
CA PRO A 165 -42.86 26.75 -8.02
C PRO A 165 -43.20 25.70 -9.08
N THR A 166 -43.23 26.23 -10.30
CA THR A 166 -43.39 25.66 -11.62
C THR A 166 -42.46 24.47 -11.91
N ALA A 167 -43.04 23.40 -12.45
CA ALA A 167 -42.32 22.36 -13.17
C ALA A 167 -42.05 22.81 -14.62
N GLU A 168 -40.78 22.80 -15.04
CA GLU A 168 -40.43 22.85 -16.46
C GLU A 168 -40.34 21.42 -17.01
N PRO A 169 -40.96 21.13 -18.17
CA PRO A 169 -40.77 19.88 -18.89
C PRO A 169 -39.58 20.05 -19.86
N THR A 170 -38.66 19.09 -19.88
CA THR A 170 -37.69 18.95 -20.98
C THR A 170 -37.91 17.60 -21.63
N GLU A 171 -37.82 17.64 -22.95
CA GLU A 171 -38.46 16.77 -23.92
C GLU A 171 -37.87 15.37 -24.01
N GLU A 172 -38.72 14.45 -24.45
CA GLU A 172 -38.45 13.06 -24.79
C GLU A 172 -37.37 12.95 -25.89
N VAL A 173 -36.39 12.08 -25.69
CA VAL A 173 -35.61 11.50 -26.79
C VAL A 173 -35.98 10.03 -26.90
N THR A 174 -36.74 9.74 -27.95
CA THR A 174 -37.02 8.41 -28.48
C THR A 174 -35.75 7.81 -29.07
N VAL A 175 -35.37 6.62 -28.61
CA VAL A 175 -34.49 5.72 -29.37
C VAL A 175 -35.23 4.41 -29.62
N GLU A 176 -35.32 4.06 -30.90
CA GLU A 176 -35.94 2.84 -31.41
C GLU A 176 -35.15 1.57 -31.01
N PRO A 177 -35.81 0.41 -30.89
CA PRO A 177 -35.14 -0.86 -30.64
C PRO A 177 -34.71 -1.50 -31.97
N THR A 178 -33.50 -2.05 -32.04
CA THR A 178 -33.12 -2.94 -33.16
C THR A 178 -32.23 -4.08 -32.68
N GLU A 179 -32.91 -5.21 -32.53
CA GLU A 179 -32.56 -6.60 -32.87
C GLU A 179 -31.30 -7.29 -32.29
N GLU A 180 -31.61 -8.38 -31.58
CA GLU A 180 -30.75 -9.52 -31.26
C GLU A 180 -30.06 -10.11 -32.50
N ALA A 181 -28.81 -10.53 -32.32
CA ALA A 181 -28.26 -11.68 -33.04
C ALA A 181 -27.63 -12.66 -32.03
N THR A 182 -28.34 -13.78 -31.86
CA THR A 182 -27.86 -15.00 -31.21
C THR A 182 -26.75 -15.62 -32.05
N ALA A 183 -25.59 -15.91 -31.44
CA ALA A 183 -24.69 -16.94 -31.92
C ALA A 183 -24.13 -17.72 -30.71
N GLU A 184 -24.43 -19.02 -30.68
CA GLU A 184 -23.94 -19.99 -29.70
C GLU A 184 -22.41 -20.15 -29.78
N PRO A 185 -21.67 -20.27 -28.66
CA PRO A 185 -20.31 -20.78 -28.73
C PRO A 185 -20.33 -22.30 -28.65
N THR A 186 -19.85 -22.94 -29.70
CA THR A 186 -19.48 -24.36 -29.69
C THR A 186 -18.14 -24.50 -28.95
N VAL A 187 -18.14 -25.27 -27.88
CA VAL A 187 -16.99 -25.66 -27.07
C VAL A 187 -15.86 -26.29 -27.92
N ASN A 188 -14.64 -25.76 -27.79
CA ASN A 188 -13.40 -26.51 -28.03
C ASN A 188 -12.37 -26.11 -26.98
N ALA A 189 -11.93 -27.09 -26.19
CA ALA A 189 -10.83 -26.98 -25.25
C ALA A 189 -9.49 -27.14 -25.99
N ALA A 190 -8.61 -26.13 -25.92
CA ALA A 190 -7.14 -26.23 -25.98
C ALA A 190 -6.49 -24.83 -26.02
N GLY A 191 -5.63 -24.52 -25.03
CA GLY A 191 -4.71 -23.37 -25.03
C GLY A 191 -5.31 -22.06 -24.52
N ASP A 192 -4.80 -21.55 -23.39
CA ASP A 192 -5.08 -20.18 -22.92
C ASP A 192 -4.43 -19.19 -23.91
N VAL A 193 -5.24 -18.57 -24.78
CA VAL A 193 -4.81 -17.48 -25.66
C VAL A 193 -5.09 -16.17 -24.95
N LEU A 194 -4.09 -15.30 -24.83
CA LEU A 194 -4.26 -13.94 -24.32
C LEU A 194 -5.07 -13.13 -25.34
N GLN A 195 -6.22 -12.62 -24.92
CA GLN A 195 -7.08 -11.80 -25.75
C GLN A 195 -7.26 -10.45 -25.06
N LEU A 196 -6.78 -9.38 -25.68
CA LEU A 196 -7.05 -8.03 -25.19
C LEU A 196 -8.56 -7.74 -25.27
N PRO A 197 -9.10 -6.91 -24.36
CA PRO A 197 -10.49 -6.50 -24.43
C PRO A 197 -10.72 -5.81 -25.78
N THR A 198 -11.64 -6.35 -26.55
CA THR A 198 -12.07 -5.81 -27.84
C THR A 198 -12.84 -4.52 -27.54
N GLU A 199 -12.20 -3.38 -27.76
CA GLU A 199 -12.87 -2.09 -27.74
C GLU A 199 -13.86 -2.03 -28.93
N GLU A 200 -15.05 -1.47 -28.70
CA GLU A 200 -16.07 -1.28 -29.72
C GLU A 200 -15.50 -0.50 -30.93
N ALA A 201 -15.52 -1.14 -32.10
CA ALA A 201 -15.27 -0.55 -33.43
C ALA A 201 -14.07 0.41 -33.52
N THR A 202 -12.86 -0.10 -33.30
CA THR A 202 -11.61 0.56 -33.76
C THR A 202 -11.62 0.70 -35.29
N GLU A 203 -11.29 1.90 -35.79
CA GLU A 203 -10.86 2.09 -37.18
C GLU A 203 -9.83 1.00 -37.53
N GLU A 204 -9.99 0.32 -38.68
CA GLU A 204 -8.98 -0.62 -39.15
C GLU A 204 -7.60 0.06 -39.15
N SER A 205 -6.63 -0.49 -38.41
CA SER A 205 -5.28 0.07 -38.38
C SER A 205 -4.74 0.20 -39.80
N LYS A 206 -4.21 1.38 -40.13
CA LYS A 206 -3.62 1.68 -41.44
C LYS A 206 -2.30 0.94 -41.69
N PHE A 207 -1.76 0.28 -40.68
CA PHE A 207 -0.48 -0.41 -40.73
C PHE A 207 -0.67 -1.93 -40.77
N GLU A 208 0.13 -2.60 -41.60
CA GLU A 208 0.20 -4.06 -41.59
C GLU A 208 1.23 -4.55 -40.56
N PRO A 209 1.02 -5.70 -39.92
CA PRO A 209 2.02 -6.27 -39.02
C PRO A 209 3.32 -6.57 -39.79
N LEU A 210 4.47 -6.37 -39.14
CA LEU A 210 5.77 -6.73 -39.69
C LEU A 210 5.81 -8.20 -40.12
N PRO A 211 6.65 -8.58 -41.10
CA PRO A 211 6.85 -9.99 -41.44
C PRO A 211 7.43 -10.76 -40.24
N PHE A 212 6.96 -12.00 -40.05
CA PHE A 212 7.36 -12.87 -38.94
C PHE A 212 8.18 -14.04 -39.45
N LYS A 213 9.09 -14.53 -38.59
CA LYS A 213 9.83 -15.76 -38.84
C LYS A 213 8.87 -16.94 -38.98
N GLU A 214 9.24 -17.93 -39.80
CA GLU A 214 8.41 -19.12 -40.03
C GLU A 214 8.21 -19.94 -38.74
N GLU A 215 9.25 -20.05 -37.92
CA GLU A 215 9.20 -20.75 -36.64
C GLU A 215 9.06 -19.75 -35.48
N PRO A 216 8.15 -20.01 -34.51
CA PRO A 216 8.08 -19.20 -33.30
C PRO A 216 9.32 -19.40 -32.45
N TYR A 217 9.61 -18.41 -31.61
CA TYR A 217 10.66 -18.55 -30.64
C TYR A 217 10.19 -19.40 -29.47
N VAL A 218 10.98 -20.40 -29.12
CA VAL A 218 10.79 -21.23 -27.93
C VAL A 218 11.88 -20.89 -26.93
N HIS A 219 11.49 -20.41 -25.75
CA HIS A 219 12.46 -20.08 -24.71
C HIS A 219 13.20 -21.33 -24.24
N PRO A 220 14.50 -21.28 -23.90
CA PRO A 220 15.26 -22.44 -23.41
C PRO A 220 14.64 -23.15 -22.19
N SER A 221 13.91 -22.42 -21.33
CA SER A 221 13.14 -22.99 -20.22
C SER A 221 11.90 -23.76 -20.65
N LYS A 222 11.43 -23.54 -21.87
CA LYS A 222 10.10 -23.94 -22.40
C LYS A 222 8.91 -23.31 -21.68
N ALA A 223 9.16 -22.36 -20.79
CA ALA A 223 8.11 -21.65 -20.05
C ALA A 223 7.21 -20.79 -20.95
N PHE A 224 7.70 -20.41 -22.13
CA PHE A 224 6.92 -19.65 -23.08
C PHE A 224 7.40 -19.78 -24.52
N THR A 225 6.48 -19.52 -25.44
CA THR A 225 6.71 -19.42 -26.89
C THR A 225 5.94 -18.23 -27.47
N PHE A 226 6.46 -17.61 -28.52
CA PHE A 226 5.79 -16.51 -29.23
C PHE A 226 6.37 -16.29 -30.63
N ALA A 227 5.57 -15.72 -31.52
CA ALA A 227 6.02 -15.32 -32.85
C ALA A 227 6.95 -14.09 -32.77
N ILE A 228 8.02 -14.07 -33.57
CA ILE A 228 8.98 -12.95 -33.59
C ILE A 228 9.05 -12.32 -34.98
N PRO A 229 9.03 -10.98 -35.09
CA PRO A 229 9.29 -10.29 -36.35
C PRO A 229 10.65 -10.68 -36.95
N GLU A 230 10.73 -10.80 -38.28
CA GLU A 230 11.98 -11.13 -38.98
C GLU A 230 13.09 -10.11 -38.70
N SER A 231 12.71 -8.83 -38.62
CA SER A 231 13.61 -7.70 -38.36
C SER A 231 14.10 -7.61 -36.91
N PHE A 232 13.51 -8.36 -35.98
CA PHE A 232 13.86 -8.29 -34.57
C PHE A 232 15.01 -9.25 -34.26
N GLU A 233 16.07 -8.68 -33.69
CA GLU A 233 17.25 -9.41 -33.23
C GLU A 233 17.18 -9.63 -31.71
N GLY A 234 17.77 -10.74 -31.25
CA GLY A 234 17.86 -11.04 -29.82
C GLY A 234 18.83 -10.08 -29.15
N ILE A 235 18.34 -9.29 -28.19
CA ILE A 235 19.13 -8.28 -27.49
C ILE A 235 19.81 -8.92 -26.28
N ARG A 236 19.03 -9.62 -25.45
CA ARG A 236 19.50 -10.20 -24.19
C ARG A 236 18.51 -11.27 -23.68
N GLY A 237 19.00 -12.20 -22.87
CA GLY A 237 18.14 -13.16 -22.16
C GLY A 237 18.93 -13.99 -21.16
N ASP A 238 18.22 -14.71 -20.31
CA ASP A 238 18.74 -15.65 -19.32
C ASP A 238 17.83 -16.88 -19.15
N SER A 239 17.87 -17.55 -18.00
CA SER A 239 17.02 -18.73 -17.75
C SER A 239 15.55 -18.41 -17.57
N THR A 240 15.19 -17.14 -17.35
CA THR A 240 13.82 -16.71 -17.04
C THR A 240 13.29 -15.60 -17.93
N SER A 241 14.12 -15.04 -18.81
CA SER A 241 13.78 -13.85 -19.58
C SER A 241 14.43 -13.80 -20.96
N VAL A 242 13.80 -13.08 -21.88
CA VAL A 242 14.37 -12.72 -23.18
C VAL A 242 13.82 -11.39 -23.67
N SER A 243 14.63 -10.64 -24.42
CA SER A 243 14.20 -9.45 -25.15
C SER A 243 14.68 -9.46 -26.60
N PHE A 244 13.81 -8.95 -27.47
CA PHE A 244 14.02 -8.80 -28.89
C PHE A 244 13.64 -7.39 -29.33
N GLY A 245 14.26 -6.88 -30.38
CA GLY A 245 13.90 -5.57 -30.89
C GLY A 245 14.99 -4.91 -31.73
N ASN A 246 14.88 -3.60 -31.81
CA ASN A 246 15.82 -2.70 -32.47
C ASN A 246 15.95 -1.40 -31.62
N ASP A 247 16.57 -0.36 -32.19
CA ASP A 247 16.79 0.91 -31.48
C ASP A 247 15.51 1.72 -31.20
N ARG A 248 14.37 1.33 -31.77
CA ARG A 248 13.08 2.06 -31.69
C ARG A 248 11.97 1.26 -31.02
N SER A 249 12.01 -0.06 -31.10
CA SER A 249 10.95 -0.94 -30.58
C SER A 249 11.54 -2.19 -29.93
N VAL A 250 11.02 -2.54 -28.77
CA VAL A 250 11.43 -3.69 -27.96
C VAL A 250 10.21 -4.48 -27.53
N VAL A 251 10.33 -5.81 -27.58
CA VAL A 251 9.48 -6.75 -26.84
C VAL A 251 10.35 -7.53 -25.86
N ALA A 252 9.86 -7.69 -24.64
CA ALA A 252 10.52 -8.49 -23.63
C ALA A 252 9.51 -9.34 -22.89
N ILE A 253 9.92 -10.57 -22.57
CA ILE A 253 9.12 -11.54 -21.83
C ILE A 253 9.98 -12.08 -20.71
N GLU A 254 9.38 -12.19 -19.54
CA GLU A 254 9.98 -12.82 -18.38
C GLU A 254 8.93 -13.55 -17.54
N PHE A 255 9.40 -14.49 -16.72
CA PHE A 255 8.57 -15.11 -15.70
C PHE A 255 9.31 -15.18 -14.37
N LEU A 256 8.52 -15.18 -13.30
CA LEU A 256 8.98 -15.01 -11.93
C LEU A 256 8.27 -16.06 -11.08
N ASN A 257 8.98 -16.74 -10.19
CA ASN A 257 8.35 -17.58 -9.17
C ASN A 257 8.25 -16.79 -7.87
N THR A 258 7.03 -16.36 -7.54
CA THR A 258 6.69 -15.52 -6.38
C THR A 258 6.57 -16.34 -5.09
N LYS A 259 6.82 -17.66 -5.13
CA LYS A 259 6.69 -18.65 -4.04
C LYS A 259 5.27 -18.88 -3.54
N LYS A 260 4.41 -17.88 -3.63
CA LYS A 260 2.97 -17.91 -3.37
C LYS A 260 2.25 -17.06 -4.42
N PRO A 261 0.99 -17.37 -4.74
CA PRO A 261 0.17 -16.46 -5.52
C PRO A 261 0.10 -15.07 -4.87
N PHE A 262 0.29 -14.00 -5.65
CA PHE A 262 -0.02 -12.64 -5.22
C PHE A 262 -1.53 -12.44 -5.05
N SER A 263 -1.89 -11.65 -4.05
CA SER A 263 -3.17 -10.96 -3.93
C SER A 263 -3.25 -9.76 -4.88
N SER A 264 -4.44 -9.21 -5.08
CA SER A 264 -4.63 -8.03 -5.94
C SER A 264 -3.78 -6.82 -5.49
N LYS A 265 -3.58 -6.60 -4.18
CA LYS A 265 -2.75 -5.51 -3.64
C LYS A 265 -1.25 -5.75 -3.87
N GLU A 266 -0.79 -6.99 -3.69
CA GLU A 266 0.59 -7.37 -3.97
C GLU A 266 0.88 -7.24 -5.47
N MET A 267 -0.05 -7.66 -6.33
CA MET A 267 0.06 -7.51 -7.77
C MET A 267 0.09 -6.05 -8.19
N ASP A 268 -0.78 -5.19 -7.65
CA ASP A 268 -0.77 -3.75 -7.96
C ASP A 268 0.53 -3.06 -7.53
N SER A 269 1.05 -3.40 -6.36
CA SER A 269 2.35 -2.89 -5.88
C SER A 269 3.50 -3.39 -6.76
N PHE A 270 3.47 -4.67 -7.13
CA PHE A 270 4.44 -5.27 -8.02
C PHE A 270 4.45 -4.60 -9.40
N ILE A 271 3.27 -4.36 -9.97
CA ILE A 271 3.09 -3.66 -11.25
C ILE A 271 3.72 -2.27 -11.20
N LYS A 272 3.42 -1.47 -10.17
CA LYS A 272 3.96 -0.11 -10.01
C LYS A 272 5.49 -0.10 -9.99
N GLU A 273 6.09 -1.00 -9.22
CA GLU A 273 7.54 -1.12 -9.12
C GLU A 273 8.18 -1.60 -10.42
N VAL A 274 7.57 -2.58 -11.11
CA VAL A 274 8.05 -3.08 -12.40
C VAL A 274 7.98 -2.00 -13.47
N VAL A 275 6.83 -1.32 -13.62
CA VAL A 275 6.66 -0.24 -14.58
C VAL A 275 7.70 0.83 -14.33
N LYS A 276 7.84 1.28 -13.08
CA LYS A 276 8.85 2.26 -12.70
C LYS A 276 10.27 1.80 -13.06
N LEU A 277 10.64 0.58 -12.71
CA LEU A 277 11.98 0.05 -12.98
C LEU A 277 12.25 -0.01 -14.50
N VAL A 278 11.29 -0.50 -15.28
CA VAL A 278 11.44 -0.63 -16.73
C VAL A 278 11.59 0.74 -17.37
N MET A 279 10.79 1.73 -16.96
CA MET A 279 10.89 3.11 -17.44
C MET A 279 12.22 3.77 -17.05
N ASP A 280 12.66 3.63 -15.79
CA ASP A 280 13.95 4.15 -15.32
C ASP A 280 15.13 3.54 -16.12
N ASN A 281 15.06 2.24 -16.45
CA ASN A 281 16.08 1.56 -17.26
C ASN A 281 16.05 1.95 -18.74
N TYR A 282 14.87 2.34 -19.24
CA TYR A 282 14.73 2.86 -20.59
C TYR A 282 15.17 4.34 -20.68
N GLU A 283 15.73 4.89 -19.60
CA GLU A 283 16.17 6.29 -19.51
C GLU A 283 15.01 7.26 -19.80
N ALA A 284 13.79 6.87 -19.44
CA ALA A 284 12.63 7.75 -19.50
C ALA A 284 12.81 8.89 -18.49
N THR A 285 12.69 10.12 -18.96
CA THR A 285 12.74 11.33 -18.11
C THR A 285 11.42 11.58 -17.40
N ASP A 286 10.32 11.12 -18.00
CA ASP A 286 8.98 11.14 -17.43
C ASP A 286 8.16 9.96 -17.97
N HIS A 287 7.16 9.52 -17.21
CA HIS A 287 6.20 8.51 -17.66
C HIS A 287 4.86 8.65 -16.94
N LYS A 288 3.79 8.24 -17.61
CA LYS A 288 2.43 8.29 -17.10
C LYS A 288 1.68 7.02 -17.47
N VAL A 289 1.08 6.37 -16.48
CA VAL A 289 0.11 5.30 -16.71
C VAL A 289 -1.15 5.91 -17.33
N LEU A 290 -1.50 5.45 -18.54
CA LEU A 290 -2.68 5.89 -19.28
C LEU A 290 -3.90 5.04 -18.91
N GLU A 291 -3.69 3.73 -18.79
CA GLU A 291 -4.73 2.76 -18.50
C GLU A 291 -4.15 1.60 -17.68
N GLN A 292 -4.93 1.10 -16.73
CA GLN A 292 -4.68 -0.18 -16.06
C GLN A 292 -6.02 -0.90 -15.93
N LYS A 293 -6.14 -2.08 -16.53
CA LYS A 293 -7.38 -2.87 -16.51
C LYS A 293 -7.12 -4.35 -16.38
N THR A 294 -8.07 -5.05 -15.77
CA THR A 294 -8.10 -6.52 -15.75
C THR A 294 -8.92 -7.00 -16.94
N THR A 295 -8.39 -7.95 -17.70
CA THR A 295 -9.04 -8.57 -18.85
C THR A 295 -9.97 -9.69 -18.40
N ASP A 296 -10.79 -10.21 -19.31
CA ASP A 296 -11.70 -11.34 -19.04
C ASP A 296 -10.96 -12.62 -18.59
N ASN A 297 -9.66 -12.73 -18.90
CA ASN A 297 -8.80 -13.86 -18.53
C ASN A 297 -8.00 -13.63 -17.24
N ASP A 298 -8.39 -12.64 -16.42
CA ASP A 298 -7.70 -12.21 -15.20
C ASP A 298 -6.27 -11.66 -15.41
N ASP A 299 -5.86 -11.42 -16.67
CA ASP A 299 -4.60 -10.75 -16.97
C ASP A 299 -4.72 -9.24 -16.74
N ILE A 300 -3.65 -8.60 -16.28
CA ILE A 300 -3.63 -7.15 -16.04
C ILE A 300 -2.86 -6.48 -17.17
N PHE A 301 -3.54 -5.61 -17.89
CA PHE A 301 -2.97 -4.76 -18.92
C PHE A 301 -2.68 -3.37 -18.35
N VAL A 302 -1.51 -2.82 -18.68
CA VAL A 302 -1.09 -1.47 -18.29
C VAL A 302 -0.50 -0.76 -19.51
N ALA A 303 -1.12 0.34 -19.93
CA ALA A 303 -0.61 1.24 -20.96
C ALA A 303 0.11 2.43 -20.31
N VAL A 304 1.28 2.78 -20.83
CA VAL A 304 2.17 3.81 -20.29
C VAL A 304 2.71 4.68 -21.41
N SER A 305 2.50 6.00 -21.34
CA SER A 305 3.24 6.95 -22.17
C SER A 305 4.55 7.33 -21.47
N TYR A 306 5.63 7.52 -22.22
CA TYR A 306 6.92 7.96 -21.69
C TYR A 306 7.59 9.02 -22.56
N GLU A 307 8.44 9.84 -21.94
CA GLU A 307 9.36 10.74 -22.62
C GLU A 307 10.80 10.31 -22.35
N SER A 308 11.67 10.36 -23.36
CA SER A 308 13.10 10.08 -23.22
C SER A 308 13.93 11.02 -24.09
N GLU A 309 15.26 11.02 -23.90
CA GLU A 309 16.17 11.76 -24.79
C GLU A 309 16.08 11.32 -26.27
N ASN A 310 15.61 10.09 -26.51
CA ASN A 310 15.49 9.50 -27.85
C ASN A 310 14.12 9.73 -28.50
N GLY A 311 13.20 10.39 -27.80
CA GLY A 311 11.83 10.66 -28.24
C GLY A 311 10.79 10.24 -27.22
N ALA A 312 9.57 10.73 -27.42
CA ALA A 312 8.39 10.26 -26.71
C ALA A 312 7.87 8.98 -27.36
N GLY A 313 7.26 8.11 -26.56
CA GLY A 313 6.72 6.85 -27.01
C GLY A 313 5.75 6.26 -26.00
N ASP A 314 5.30 5.05 -26.29
CA ASP A 314 4.34 4.32 -25.48
C ASP A 314 4.82 2.90 -25.21
N ALA A 315 4.33 2.34 -24.11
CA ALA A 315 4.66 1.02 -23.64
C ALA A 315 3.43 0.29 -23.09
N ASP A 316 3.31 -0.98 -23.43
CA ASP A 316 2.26 -1.87 -22.94
C ASP A 316 2.88 -2.96 -22.07
N PHE A 317 2.26 -3.24 -20.93
CA PHE A 317 2.63 -4.31 -20.03
C PHE A 317 1.43 -5.23 -19.84
N ILE A 318 1.67 -6.54 -19.89
CA ILE A 318 0.66 -7.55 -19.63
C ILE A 318 1.22 -8.49 -18.57
N PHE A 319 0.53 -8.56 -17.44
CA PHE A 319 0.86 -9.40 -16.30
C PHE A 319 -0.14 -10.56 -16.23
N THR A 320 0.38 -11.78 -16.29
CA THR A 320 -0.40 -13.01 -16.21
C THR A 320 0.05 -13.82 -15.01
N GLN A 321 -0.86 -14.03 -14.05
CA GLN A 321 -0.57 -14.87 -12.90
C GLN A 321 -1.16 -16.27 -13.08
N ARG A 322 -0.31 -17.29 -12.89
CA ARG A 322 -0.67 -18.71 -12.86
C ARG A 322 -0.07 -19.33 -11.60
N LYS A 323 -0.90 -19.49 -10.57
CA LYS A 323 -0.50 -19.89 -9.21
C LYS A 323 0.64 -19.01 -8.67
N GLU A 324 1.79 -19.59 -8.33
CA GLU A 324 3.00 -18.91 -7.86
C GLU A 324 3.90 -18.36 -8.98
N ILE A 325 3.49 -18.45 -10.25
CA ILE A 325 4.24 -17.91 -11.38
C ILE A 325 3.56 -16.64 -11.88
N VAL A 326 4.32 -15.56 -12.00
CA VAL A 326 3.91 -14.35 -12.69
C VAL A 326 4.69 -14.26 -13.99
N PHE A 327 3.98 -14.22 -15.10
CA PHE A 327 4.52 -13.91 -16.41
C PHE A 327 4.31 -12.44 -16.71
N LEU A 328 5.33 -11.81 -17.27
CA LEU A 328 5.28 -10.44 -17.77
C LEU A 328 5.70 -10.45 -19.23
N ILE A 329 4.87 -9.90 -20.10
CA ILE A 329 5.28 -9.44 -21.42
C ILE A 329 5.12 -7.93 -21.47
N TYR A 330 6.13 -7.24 -22.00
CA TYR A 330 6.02 -5.80 -22.22
C TYR A 330 6.60 -5.39 -23.56
N PHE A 331 6.01 -4.34 -24.12
CA PHE A 331 6.36 -3.73 -25.37
C PHE A 331 6.71 -2.26 -25.13
N ILE A 332 7.75 -1.76 -25.77
CA ILE A 332 8.16 -0.35 -25.67
C ILE A 332 8.50 0.12 -27.07
N THR A 333 7.94 1.24 -27.52
CA THR A 333 8.27 1.81 -28.82
C THR A 333 8.12 3.33 -28.84
N VAL A 334 8.80 3.98 -29.79
CA VAL A 334 8.54 5.37 -30.17
C VAL A 334 7.58 5.49 -31.37
N ASP A 335 7.20 4.35 -31.96
CA ASP A 335 6.32 4.23 -33.13
C ASP A 335 5.10 3.35 -32.81
N TYR A 336 4.24 3.76 -31.88
CA TYR A 336 3.19 2.89 -31.33
C TYR A 336 2.16 2.46 -32.37
N GLU A 337 1.57 3.40 -33.11
CA GLU A 337 0.55 3.09 -34.13
C GLU A 337 1.06 2.10 -35.20
N GLU A 338 2.34 2.19 -35.60
CA GLU A 338 2.94 1.30 -36.60
C GLU A 338 3.19 -0.10 -36.03
N MET A 339 3.54 -0.17 -34.74
CA MET A 339 3.91 -1.42 -34.09
C MET A 339 2.72 -2.18 -33.50
N GLU A 340 1.62 -1.51 -33.21
CA GLU A 340 0.43 -2.09 -32.59
C GLU A 340 -0.06 -3.37 -33.32
N PRO A 341 -0.26 -3.40 -34.66
CA PRO A 341 -0.68 -4.63 -35.36
C PRO A 341 0.32 -5.79 -35.19
N THR A 342 1.61 -5.46 -35.13
CA THR A 342 2.67 -6.45 -34.89
C THR A 342 2.58 -6.99 -33.46
N TRP A 343 2.35 -6.13 -32.48
CA TRP A 343 2.21 -6.52 -31.08
C TRP A 343 0.97 -7.38 -30.84
N GLN A 344 -0.17 -7.04 -31.45
CA GLN A 344 -1.37 -7.88 -31.41
C GLN A 344 -1.08 -9.30 -31.90
N LYS A 345 -0.31 -9.44 -32.98
CA LYS A 345 0.09 -10.75 -33.50
C LYS A 345 1.07 -11.49 -32.58
N ILE A 346 1.97 -10.77 -31.90
CA ILE A 346 2.84 -11.37 -30.88
C ILE A 346 1.99 -11.90 -29.71
N ILE A 347 1.10 -11.07 -29.17
CA ILE A 347 0.21 -11.41 -28.04
C ILE A 347 -0.67 -12.62 -28.40
N ALA A 348 -1.28 -12.62 -29.58
CA ALA A 348 -2.13 -13.73 -30.04
C ALA A 348 -1.38 -15.06 -30.23
N SER A 349 -0.04 -15.00 -30.37
CA SER A 349 0.83 -16.18 -30.50
C SER A 349 1.55 -16.55 -29.20
N TYR A 350 1.40 -15.74 -28.16
CA TYR A 350 2.12 -15.91 -26.90
C TYR A 350 1.44 -17.01 -26.07
N GLU A 351 2.18 -18.07 -25.81
CA GLU A 351 1.73 -19.19 -24.99
C GLU A 351 2.69 -19.37 -23.81
N VAL A 352 2.13 -19.73 -22.66
CA VAL A 352 2.88 -19.95 -21.41
C VAL A 352 2.70 -21.38 -20.90
N ASP A 353 3.74 -21.91 -20.26
CA ASP A 353 3.75 -23.21 -19.57
C ASP A 353 4.20 -23.01 -18.12
N GLU A 354 3.24 -23.05 -17.20
CA GLU A 354 3.46 -22.88 -15.75
C GLU A 354 4.38 -23.97 -15.18
N GLU A 355 4.26 -25.21 -15.65
CA GLU A 355 5.05 -26.32 -15.10
C GLU A 355 6.51 -26.20 -15.53
N ALA A 356 6.75 -25.87 -16.80
CA ALA A 356 8.07 -25.58 -17.33
C ALA A 356 8.68 -24.33 -16.67
N ALA A 357 7.88 -23.27 -16.47
CA ALA A 357 8.29 -22.07 -15.74
C ALA A 357 8.71 -22.40 -14.30
N ARG A 358 7.93 -23.20 -13.58
CA ARG A 358 8.24 -23.62 -12.21
C ARG A 358 9.48 -24.50 -12.14
N ALA A 359 9.70 -25.37 -13.13
CA ALA A 359 10.87 -26.24 -13.22
C ALA A 359 12.15 -25.46 -13.56
N ALA A 360 12.03 -24.39 -14.35
CA ALA A 360 13.14 -23.55 -14.78
C ALA A 360 13.43 -22.37 -13.84
N ALA A 361 12.42 -21.94 -13.08
CA ALA A 361 12.62 -21.03 -11.96
C ALA A 361 13.73 -21.63 -11.11
N PRO A 362 14.77 -20.86 -10.74
CA PRO A 362 15.88 -21.40 -9.99
C PRO A 362 15.31 -22.09 -8.75
N ALA A 363 15.39 -23.43 -8.71
CA ALA A 363 15.37 -24.17 -7.45
C ALA A 363 16.32 -23.39 -6.56
N GLU A 364 15.91 -23.04 -5.35
CA GLU A 364 16.83 -22.41 -4.42
C GLU A 364 18.12 -23.22 -4.48
N ALA A 365 19.16 -22.68 -5.14
CA ALA A 365 20.50 -23.01 -4.76
C ALA A 365 20.42 -22.74 -3.26
N PRO A 366 20.58 -23.77 -2.39
CA PRO A 366 20.40 -23.58 -0.96
C PRO A 366 21.19 -22.34 -0.66
N ALA A 367 20.48 -21.25 -0.29
CA ALA A 367 21.04 -19.90 -0.32
C ALA A 367 22.45 -20.03 0.21
N PRO A 368 23.52 -19.77 -0.59
CA PRO A 368 24.84 -20.32 -0.34
C PRO A 368 25.11 -20.19 1.14
N LYS A 369 25.00 -21.31 1.87
CA LYS A 369 24.69 -21.36 3.32
C LYS A 369 25.39 -20.18 3.94
N PRO A 370 24.71 -19.09 4.36
CA PRO A 370 25.29 -17.75 4.34
C PRO A 370 26.72 -17.90 4.78
N THR A 371 27.65 -17.87 3.83
CA THR A 371 29.00 -17.50 4.20
C THR A 371 28.75 -16.07 4.54
N GLN A 372 28.39 -15.88 5.82
CA GLN A 372 28.59 -14.67 6.55
C GLN A 372 29.88 -14.13 5.92
N PRO A 373 29.84 -13.00 5.19
CA PRO A 373 31.03 -12.16 5.20
C PRO A 373 31.38 -12.14 6.68
N PRO A 374 32.53 -12.72 7.10
CA PRO A 374 32.79 -13.04 8.51
C PRO A 374 32.23 -11.89 9.29
N ALA A 375 31.20 -12.15 10.15
CA ALA A 375 30.29 -11.13 10.69
C ALA A 375 31.09 -9.84 10.76
N PRO A 376 30.75 -8.72 10.07
CA PRO A 376 31.62 -7.54 10.09
C PRO A 376 31.94 -7.33 11.55
N ALA A 377 33.20 -7.59 11.93
CA ALA A 377 33.50 -8.11 13.27
C ALA A 377 32.76 -7.19 14.23
N GLY A 378 31.70 -7.69 14.88
CA GLY A 378 30.78 -6.83 15.64
C GLY A 378 31.69 -5.95 16.48
N PRO A 379 31.52 -4.62 16.43
CA PRO A 379 32.66 -3.73 16.26
C PRO A 379 33.79 -4.12 17.22
N SER A 380 34.93 -4.52 16.64
CA SER A 380 35.93 -5.25 17.39
C SER A 380 36.52 -4.35 18.46
N ILE A 381 36.08 -4.53 19.70
CA ILE A 381 36.56 -3.74 20.83
C ILE A 381 38.06 -4.04 20.98
N PRO A 382 38.95 -3.05 20.83
CA PRO A 382 40.38 -3.28 20.98
C PRO A 382 40.69 -3.84 22.37
N ALA A 383 41.68 -4.74 22.45
CA ALA A 383 42.05 -5.38 23.71
C ALA A 383 42.36 -4.32 24.79
N GLY A 384 41.69 -4.42 25.94
CA GLY A 384 41.83 -3.48 27.06
C GLY A 384 40.98 -2.21 26.95
N LYS A 385 40.18 -2.03 25.89
CA LYS A 385 39.27 -0.88 25.71
C LYS A 385 37.81 -1.30 25.93
N GLY A 386 36.94 -0.34 26.18
CA GLY A 386 35.49 -0.44 26.00
C GLY A 386 35.05 0.32 24.74
N MET A 387 33.79 0.16 24.34
CA MET A 387 33.22 0.86 23.19
C MET A 387 31.80 1.36 23.46
N LEU A 388 31.55 2.63 23.12
CA LEU A 388 30.22 3.22 23.08
C LEU A 388 29.82 3.42 21.61
N THR A 389 28.61 3.00 21.23
CA THR A 389 27.98 3.40 19.96
C THR A 389 26.90 4.42 20.24
N TYR A 390 26.91 5.56 19.55
CA TYR A 390 25.91 6.60 19.70
C TYR A 390 25.15 6.80 18.38
N SER A 391 23.82 6.62 18.41
CA SER A 391 22.92 6.72 17.26
C SER A 391 22.21 8.06 17.25
N ASN A 392 22.18 8.75 16.11
CA ASN A 392 21.39 9.95 15.93
C ASN A 392 20.19 9.64 15.04
N ARG A 393 19.00 9.54 15.62
CA ARG A 393 17.73 9.33 14.90
C ARG A 393 16.96 10.64 14.65
N THR A 394 17.56 11.78 14.97
CA THR A 394 16.99 13.10 14.68
C THR A 394 17.33 13.55 13.26
N ASP A 395 16.77 14.69 12.85
CA ASP A 395 17.00 15.35 11.56
C ASP A 395 18.14 16.39 11.59
N VAL A 396 18.85 16.55 12.72
CA VAL A 396 19.95 17.50 12.90
C VAL A 396 21.25 16.83 13.34
N ASP A 397 22.40 17.41 12.98
CA ASP A 397 23.70 16.94 13.46
C ASP A 397 23.84 17.11 14.98
N PHE A 398 24.34 16.07 15.66
CA PHE A 398 24.70 16.12 17.08
C PHE A 398 26.20 15.99 17.28
N VAL A 399 26.79 16.88 18.07
CA VAL A 399 28.14 16.77 18.63
C VAL A 399 28.05 16.01 19.93
N ILE A 400 28.79 14.91 20.04
CA ILE A 400 28.85 14.06 21.21
C ILE A 400 30.23 14.19 21.84
N ASP A 401 30.29 14.85 22.99
CA ASP A 401 31.48 14.96 23.82
C ASP A 401 31.44 13.87 24.91
N VAL A 402 32.39 12.96 24.85
CA VAL A 402 32.61 11.95 25.89
C VAL A 402 33.83 12.38 26.70
N ILE A 403 33.61 12.68 27.97
CA ILE A 403 34.59 13.28 28.88
C ILE A 403 34.91 12.29 29.99
N GLY A 404 36.19 11.95 30.17
CA GLY A 404 36.62 10.98 31.17
C GLY A 404 38.10 10.61 30.99
N PRO A 405 38.50 9.36 31.29
CA PRO A 405 39.87 8.88 31.06
C PRO A 405 40.37 9.07 29.62
N THR A 406 39.47 9.00 28.64
CA THR A 406 39.74 9.31 27.23
C THR A 406 38.75 10.36 26.73
N ASN A 407 39.19 11.61 26.58
CA ASN A 407 38.32 12.65 26.04
C ASN A 407 38.21 12.51 24.52
N THR A 408 36.98 12.50 24.00
CA THR A 408 36.72 12.45 22.56
C THR A 408 35.45 13.23 22.22
N SER A 409 35.43 13.85 21.05
CA SER A 409 34.29 14.61 20.53
C SER A 409 34.08 14.23 19.08
N GLN A 410 32.85 13.87 18.69
CA GLN A 410 32.52 13.53 17.31
C GLN A 410 31.14 14.06 16.90
N VAL A 411 31.01 14.47 15.65
CA VAL A 411 29.70 14.75 15.02
C VAL A 411 29.07 13.44 14.56
N VAL A 412 27.81 13.24 14.92
CA VAL A 412 26.95 12.13 14.50
C VAL A 412 25.84 12.70 13.61
N PRO A 413 25.90 12.50 12.28
CA PRO A 413 24.87 13.03 11.37
C PRO A 413 23.51 12.34 11.52
N PRO A 414 22.42 12.94 10.99
CA PRO A 414 21.09 12.35 10.93
C PRO A 414 21.09 10.92 10.37
N GLY A 415 20.39 10.02 11.05
CA GLY A 415 20.26 8.62 10.68
C GLY A 415 21.53 7.78 10.83
N GLN A 416 22.62 8.33 11.37
CA GLN A 416 23.90 7.62 11.50
C GLN A 416 24.20 7.16 12.93
N THR A 417 25.10 6.19 13.03
CA THR A 417 25.69 5.71 14.29
C THR A 417 27.21 5.91 14.25
N LYS A 418 27.80 6.39 15.34
CA LYS A 418 29.27 6.52 15.50
C LYS A 418 29.78 5.71 16.68
N GLU A 419 31.04 5.29 16.58
CA GLU A 419 31.76 4.50 17.58
C GLU A 419 32.76 5.37 18.35
N PHE A 420 32.82 5.16 19.66
CA PHE A 420 33.75 5.78 20.58
C PHE A 420 34.52 4.67 21.30
N ILE A 421 35.82 4.57 21.05
CA ILE A 421 36.70 3.63 21.73
C ILE A 421 37.27 4.30 22.98
N LEU A 422 36.98 3.72 24.14
CA LEU A 422 37.21 4.33 25.44
C LEU A 422 38.12 3.46 26.30
N ASP A 423 38.99 4.08 27.11
CA ASP A 423 39.64 3.37 28.20
C ASP A 423 38.61 2.95 29.27
N PRO A 424 38.82 1.87 30.02
CA PRO A 424 37.92 1.51 31.10
C PRO A 424 37.88 2.59 32.18
N GLY A 425 36.69 3.00 32.59
CA GLY A 425 36.49 3.98 33.64
C GLY A 425 35.16 4.71 33.55
N HIS A 426 35.08 5.80 34.30
CA HIS A 426 33.87 6.61 34.46
C HIS A 426 33.89 7.80 33.48
N TYR A 427 32.79 8.03 32.80
CA TYR A 427 32.64 9.05 31.77
C TYR A 427 31.38 9.89 31.99
N THR A 428 31.43 11.14 31.55
CA THR A 428 30.28 12.01 31.35
C THR A 428 30.08 12.23 29.85
N ILE A 429 28.85 12.19 29.38
CA ILE A 429 28.52 12.53 27.99
C ILE A 429 27.76 13.84 27.91
N ASN A 430 28.12 14.69 26.96
CA ASN A 430 27.36 15.88 26.59
C ASN A 430 27.03 15.79 25.10
N ALA A 431 25.74 15.82 24.77
CA ALA A 431 25.29 15.84 23.39
C ALA A 431 24.57 17.15 23.07
N HIS A 432 24.97 17.81 21.99
CA HIS A 432 24.38 19.09 21.59
C HIS A 432 24.37 19.26 20.07
N SER A 433 23.37 19.96 19.54
CA SER A 433 23.34 20.27 18.12
C SER A 433 24.38 21.33 17.75
N ALA A 434 24.78 21.38 16.48
CA ALA A 434 25.58 22.49 15.98
C ALA A 434 24.89 23.84 16.31
N GLY A 435 25.61 24.74 16.99
CA GLY A 435 25.08 26.02 17.46
C GLY A 435 24.33 26.00 18.80
N GLY A 436 24.23 24.84 19.48
CA GLY A 436 23.72 24.73 20.85
C GLY A 436 22.20 24.90 21.00
N LYS A 437 21.43 24.74 19.90
CA LYS A 437 19.97 24.87 19.91
C LYS A 437 19.29 23.71 20.65
N TYR A 438 19.81 22.50 20.50
CA TYR A 438 19.33 21.31 21.17
C TYR A 438 20.43 20.73 22.05
N TYR A 439 20.04 20.18 23.20
CA TYR A 439 20.94 19.62 24.19
C TYR A 439 20.30 18.40 24.86
N VAL A 440 21.07 17.33 25.00
CA VAL A 440 20.70 16.18 25.84
C VAL A 440 21.30 16.41 27.22
N PRO A 441 20.51 16.29 28.31
CA PRO A 441 21.04 16.37 29.67
C PRO A 441 22.28 15.52 29.85
N SER A 442 23.35 16.08 30.43
CA SER A 442 24.55 15.30 30.73
C SER A 442 24.17 14.13 31.63
N TYR A 443 24.74 12.97 31.34
CA TYR A 443 24.69 11.83 32.25
C TYR A 443 26.05 11.15 32.29
N GLU A 444 26.21 10.34 33.32
CA GLU A 444 27.43 9.62 33.61
C GLU A 444 27.24 8.13 33.36
N PHE A 445 28.30 7.47 32.92
CA PHE A 445 28.32 6.03 32.72
C PHE A 445 29.70 5.45 33.01
N ASP A 446 29.73 4.18 33.42
CA ASP A 446 30.95 3.40 33.54
C ASP A 446 31.09 2.46 32.35
N ILE A 447 32.29 2.32 31.83
CA ILE A 447 32.60 1.34 30.78
C ILE A 447 33.82 0.50 31.16
N ALA A 448 33.71 -0.82 31.06
CA ALA A 448 34.77 -1.77 31.35
C ALA A 448 35.48 -2.24 30.06
N ALA A 449 36.67 -2.85 30.21
CA ALA A 449 37.35 -3.49 29.10
C ALA A 449 36.50 -4.61 28.50
N GLY A 450 36.33 -4.61 27.17
CA GLY A 450 35.49 -5.55 26.45
C GLY A 450 33.99 -5.25 26.51
N GLN A 451 33.57 -4.14 27.14
CA GLN A 451 32.16 -3.76 27.23
C GLN A 451 31.73 -2.92 26.02
N LEU A 452 30.58 -3.26 25.45
CA LEU A 452 29.87 -2.47 24.44
C LEU A 452 28.65 -1.81 25.07
N LEU A 453 28.56 -0.48 24.98
CA LEU A 453 27.38 0.29 25.34
C LEU A 453 26.75 0.90 24.09
N ARG A 454 25.41 0.90 24.04
CA ARG A 454 24.66 1.49 22.92
C ARG A 454 23.76 2.58 23.44
N ASP A 455 23.80 3.71 22.78
CA ASP A 455 23.08 4.91 23.16
C ASP A 455 22.62 5.70 21.93
N GLY A 456 21.83 6.75 22.15
CA GLY A 456 21.43 7.64 21.08
C GLY A 456 20.42 8.71 21.47
N VAL A 457 20.17 9.59 20.51
CA VAL A 457 19.12 10.62 20.57
C VAL A 457 18.07 10.30 19.51
N GLN A 458 16.80 10.53 19.86
CA GLN A 458 15.63 10.32 18.99
C GLN A 458 14.88 11.62 18.81
#